data_AF-A0A519V358-F1
#
_entry.id   AF-A0A519V358-F1
#
_cell.length_a   1.000
_cell.length_b   1.000
_cell.length_c   1.000
_cell.angle_alpha   90.00
_cell.angle_beta   90.00
_cell.angle_gamma   90.00
#
_symmetry.space_group_name_H-M   'P 1'
#
loop_
_entity.id
_entity.type
_entity.pdbx_description
1 polymer ?
#
loop_
_entity_poly.entity_id
_entity_poly.type
_entity_poly.pdbx_seq_one_letter_code
_entity_poly.pdbx_strand_id
1 'polypeptide(L)'
;MILSTPNRSAPRRTARLVLAGGLLQLVVLLLTYGKLLFHPGKYLIIDHYDGIKSYFSLATFLRQPLSEGMMQHGHNYPFGEYIYFTDISPLVSVPLHVLVQLVPGLAPYGVYLYDVFTLLGLVISALLLVSILRRLSVPSWLALVLGVALPWLSPQTFRLNVGHMSLSYTPAVLLPLWLLQGLYAAWRAGQPTGRWWLGLGATLVAASWLHFYYLGIVGGWLGFFFVFWIGREALAGRPWRALAGRAVALLGTAVVFTFGLLQVLDKRRGDRPTGSGGYDWIEWKFQFGTLFHGHDFYKFRFFLERTAPVPYESTAYLGGFVLYGLTVVGILALVARYQRRQGLANPGWLPTLPPAATDGNRAFLGLLLLAAVPLALAALGESIDVDNGNYSLHNYLNPFLWVHKVTDRITQFRALGRFIWPFWWTVVLGFAWYAGQAWRLAAARQVRWLQGLWVVLAALAVFDAAHATHHYRNVTQRDNLLVAPATDDVRQLVGWSEPGRYQALLP
;
A
#
# COMPACT_ATOMS: atom_id res chain seq x y z
N MET A 1 -6.87 -36.81 -23.03
CA MET A 1 -7.76 -35.69 -22.66
C MET A 1 -8.75 -36.22 -21.62
N ILE A 2 -8.39 -36.20 -20.34
CA ILE A 2 -9.31 -36.49 -19.24
C ILE A 2 -9.45 -35.16 -18.50
N LEU A 3 -10.52 -34.44 -18.83
CA LEU A 3 -10.94 -33.26 -18.10
C LEU A 3 -11.41 -33.75 -16.73
N SER A 4 -10.53 -33.65 -15.72
CA SER A 4 -10.92 -33.78 -14.33
C SER A 4 -12.07 -32.82 -14.07
N THR A 5 -13.20 -33.33 -13.61
CA THR A 5 -14.34 -32.54 -13.16
C THR A 5 -13.89 -31.44 -12.19
N PRO A 6 -14.36 -30.20 -12.34
CA PRO A 6 -13.96 -29.12 -11.44
C PRO A 6 -14.41 -29.48 -10.02
N ASN A 7 -13.43 -29.71 -9.15
CA ASN A 7 -13.65 -30.09 -7.76
C ASN A 7 -14.46 -28.99 -7.04
N ARG A 8 -15.77 -29.22 -6.86
CA ARG A 8 -16.72 -28.28 -6.21
C ARG A 8 -16.31 -27.87 -4.79
N SER A 9 -15.35 -28.57 -4.17
CA SER A 9 -14.83 -28.25 -2.83
C SER A 9 -13.75 -27.15 -2.81
N ALA A 10 -13.08 -26.87 -3.93
CA ALA A 10 -11.96 -25.92 -3.98
C ALA A 10 -12.38 -24.45 -3.69
N PRO A 11 -13.52 -23.93 -4.20
CA PRO A 11 -13.97 -22.58 -3.89
C PRO A 11 -14.34 -22.41 -2.40
N ARG A 12 -15.02 -23.42 -1.83
CA ARG A 12 -15.42 -23.42 -0.41
C ARG A 12 -14.23 -23.42 0.54
N ARG A 13 -13.16 -24.17 0.21
CA ARG A 13 -11.92 -24.19 1.01
C ARG A 13 -11.21 -22.84 1.00
N THR A 14 -11.15 -22.17 -0.14
CA THR A 14 -10.54 -20.83 -0.23
C THR A 14 -11.34 -19.79 0.55
N ALA A 15 -12.68 -19.81 0.46
CA ALA A 15 -13.52 -18.88 1.24
C ALA A 15 -13.32 -19.04 2.75
N ARG A 16 -13.26 -20.28 3.26
CA ARG A 16 -12.95 -20.54 4.68
C ARG A 16 -11.59 -19.99 5.11
N LEU A 17 -10.57 -20.15 4.25
CA LEU A 17 -9.23 -19.63 4.55
C LEU A 17 -9.19 -18.10 4.57
N VAL A 18 -9.89 -17.46 3.64
CA VAL A 18 -10.03 -15.99 3.61
C VAL A 18 -10.69 -15.50 4.89
N LEU A 19 -11.81 -16.11 5.29
CA LEU A 19 -12.47 -15.78 6.57
C LEU A 19 -11.56 -16.02 7.78
N ALA A 20 -10.83 -17.13 7.82
CA ALA A 20 -9.87 -17.40 8.88
C ALA A 20 -8.78 -16.33 8.96
N GLY A 21 -8.23 -15.88 7.81
CA GLY A 21 -7.26 -14.80 7.77
C GLY A 21 -7.83 -13.48 8.30
N GLY A 22 -9.06 -13.14 7.93
CA GLY A 22 -9.74 -11.95 8.44
C GLY A 22 -10.00 -12.01 9.95
N LEU A 23 -10.47 -13.14 10.47
CA LEU A 23 -10.72 -13.33 11.91
C LEU A 23 -9.42 -13.27 12.73
N LEU A 24 -8.35 -13.92 12.25
CA LEU A 24 -7.04 -13.82 12.90
C LEU A 24 -6.53 -12.39 12.90
N GLN A 25 -6.66 -11.67 11.77
CA GLN A 25 -6.26 -10.28 11.68
C GLN A 25 -7.09 -9.38 12.61
N LEU A 26 -8.39 -9.65 12.77
CA LEU A 26 -9.23 -8.95 13.73
C LEU A 26 -8.75 -9.16 15.17
N VAL A 27 -8.38 -10.39 15.55
CA VAL A 27 -7.81 -10.66 16.87
C VAL A 27 -6.51 -9.89 17.07
N VAL A 28 -5.58 -9.92 16.11
CA VAL A 28 -4.32 -9.16 16.21
C VAL A 28 -4.57 -7.65 16.30
N LEU A 29 -5.56 -7.14 15.55
CA LEU A 29 -5.97 -5.74 15.60
C LEU A 29 -6.49 -5.36 16.99
N LEU A 30 -7.40 -6.16 17.57
CA LEU A 30 -7.96 -5.92 18.90
C LEU A 30 -6.89 -5.97 20.01
N LEU A 31 -5.92 -6.89 19.88
CA LEU A 31 -4.80 -6.98 20.83
C LEU A 31 -3.84 -5.77 20.72
N THR A 32 -3.70 -5.21 19.53
CA THR A 32 -2.79 -4.08 19.27
C THR A 32 -3.44 -2.74 19.62
N TYR A 33 -4.67 -2.53 19.16
CA TYR A 33 -5.41 -1.26 19.23
C TYR A 33 -6.57 -1.28 20.23
N GLY A 34 -6.55 -2.18 21.21
CA GLY A 34 -7.64 -2.33 22.19
C GLY A 34 -7.89 -1.07 23.02
N LYS A 35 -6.86 -0.28 23.35
CA LYS A 35 -7.01 0.98 24.10
C LYS A 35 -7.92 1.93 23.33
N LEU A 36 -7.68 2.12 22.03
CA LEU A 36 -8.48 2.97 21.16
C LEU A 36 -9.86 2.36 20.85
N LEU A 37 -9.92 1.09 20.46
CA LEU A 37 -11.16 0.46 19.99
C LEU A 37 -12.22 0.22 21.08
N PHE A 38 -11.80 0.03 22.34
CA PHE A 38 -12.74 -0.19 23.45
C PHE A 38 -13.09 1.10 24.23
N HIS A 39 -12.52 2.24 23.86
CA HIS A 39 -12.78 3.53 24.52
C HIS A 39 -13.08 4.62 23.47
N PRO A 40 -14.28 4.58 22.88
CA PRO A 40 -14.62 5.43 21.74
C PRO A 40 -14.47 6.91 22.10
N GLY A 41 -13.76 7.65 21.25
CA GLY A 41 -13.53 9.09 21.40
C GLY A 41 -12.47 9.49 22.45
N LYS A 42 -11.91 8.56 23.23
CA LYS A 42 -10.88 8.89 24.24
C LYS A 42 -9.47 8.94 23.70
N TYR A 43 -9.20 8.25 22.61
CA TYR A 43 -7.87 8.12 22.03
C TYR A 43 -7.87 8.39 20.53
N LEU A 44 -6.74 8.89 20.04
CA LEU A 44 -6.39 9.04 18.64
C LEU A 44 -5.28 8.05 18.29
N ILE A 45 -5.16 7.64 17.03
CA ILE A 45 -4.02 6.79 16.63
C ILE A 45 -2.70 7.54 16.88
N ILE A 46 -2.64 8.83 16.57
CA ILE A 46 -1.46 9.68 16.82
C ILE A 46 -1.87 11.13 17.12
N ASP A 47 -1.03 11.90 17.80
CA ASP A 47 -1.31 13.25 18.28
C ASP A 47 -0.25 14.28 17.88
N HIS A 48 0.60 13.95 16.92
CA HIS A 48 1.73 14.78 16.49
C HIS A 48 1.97 14.68 14.97
N TYR A 49 2.94 15.46 14.47
CA TYR A 49 3.26 15.62 13.05
C TYR A 49 2.02 15.92 12.18
N ASP A 50 1.88 15.27 11.03
CA ASP A 50 0.75 15.49 10.12
C ASP A 50 -0.57 14.94 10.69
N GLY A 51 -0.50 13.99 11.62
CA GLY A 51 -1.69 13.35 12.18
C GLY A 51 -2.58 14.30 12.95
N ILE A 52 -2.01 15.08 13.88
CA ILE A 52 -2.80 16.05 14.65
C ILE A 52 -3.42 17.13 13.75
N LYS A 53 -2.68 17.58 12.74
CA LYS A 53 -3.17 18.51 11.72
C LYS A 53 -4.38 17.94 10.97
N SER A 54 -4.31 16.68 10.54
CA SER A 54 -5.41 15.99 9.87
C SER A 54 -6.62 15.80 10.80
N TYR A 55 -6.40 15.50 12.09
CA TYR A 55 -7.48 15.40 13.07
C TYR A 55 -8.19 16.72 13.32
N PHE A 56 -7.47 17.85 13.39
CA PHE A 56 -8.10 19.17 13.45
C PHE A 56 -8.94 19.46 12.22
N SER A 57 -8.39 19.20 11.02
CA SER A 57 -9.13 19.39 9.76
C SER A 57 -10.41 18.57 9.74
N LEU A 58 -10.33 17.30 10.15
CA LEU A 58 -11.47 16.41 10.18
C LEU A 58 -12.50 16.88 11.22
N ALA A 59 -12.08 17.20 12.44
CA ALA A 59 -12.98 17.64 13.50
C ALA A 59 -13.72 18.94 13.13
N THR A 60 -13.03 19.91 12.51
CA THR A 60 -13.64 21.15 12.02
C THR A 60 -14.62 20.86 10.89
N PHE A 61 -14.22 20.06 9.91
CA PHE A 61 -15.07 19.68 8.78
C PHE A 61 -16.34 18.95 9.22
N LEU A 62 -16.26 18.04 10.19
CA LEU A 62 -17.43 17.30 10.66
C LEU A 62 -18.46 18.16 11.40
N ARG A 63 -18.02 19.29 12.00
CA ARG A 63 -18.88 20.18 12.79
C ARG A 63 -19.52 21.29 11.98
N GLN A 64 -18.92 21.69 10.86
CA GLN A 64 -19.44 22.78 10.06
C GLN A 64 -20.81 22.42 9.42
N PRO A 65 -21.68 23.40 9.16
CA PRO A 65 -22.92 23.16 8.43
C PRO A 65 -22.66 22.59 7.02
N LEU A 66 -23.56 21.74 6.52
CA LEU A 66 -23.45 21.19 5.15
C LEU A 66 -23.43 22.29 4.06
N SER A 67 -23.97 23.48 4.35
CA SER A 67 -23.96 24.63 3.43
C SER A 67 -22.57 25.16 3.12
N GLU A 68 -21.57 24.91 3.97
CA GLU A 68 -20.15 25.27 3.73
C GLU A 68 -19.50 24.38 2.65
N GLY A 69 -20.17 23.29 2.27
CA GLY A 69 -19.68 22.37 1.25
C GLY A 69 -18.35 21.72 1.64
N MET A 70 -17.38 21.76 0.73
CA MET A 70 -16.09 21.05 0.86
C MET A 70 -14.95 21.93 1.38
N MET A 71 -15.23 23.18 1.72
CA MET A 71 -14.27 24.09 2.35
C MET A 71 -14.27 23.83 3.85
N GLN A 72 -13.11 23.67 4.47
CA GLN A 72 -12.98 23.65 5.93
C GLN A 72 -12.17 24.87 6.38
N HIS A 73 -12.60 25.49 7.48
CA HIS A 73 -12.05 26.78 7.94
C HIS A 73 -11.03 26.65 9.09
N GLY A 74 -10.67 25.41 9.46
CA GLY A 74 -9.68 25.10 10.48
C GLY A 74 -8.24 25.39 10.08
N HIS A 75 -7.99 25.60 8.78
CA HIS A 75 -6.68 26.01 8.26
C HIS A 75 -6.77 27.29 7.44
N ASN A 76 -5.63 27.96 7.29
CA ASN A 76 -5.46 29.06 6.34
C ASN A 76 -6.45 30.21 6.58
N TYR A 77 -6.68 30.58 7.85
CA TYR A 77 -7.52 31.72 8.21
C TYR A 77 -6.98 33.02 7.59
N PRO A 78 -7.83 33.92 7.07
CA PRO A 78 -9.31 33.88 7.06
C PRO A 78 -9.93 33.15 5.86
N PHE A 79 -9.15 32.44 5.05
CA PHE A 79 -9.58 31.96 3.74
C PHE A 79 -10.10 30.52 3.71
N GLY A 80 -9.73 29.68 4.68
CA GLY A 80 -10.05 28.25 4.67
C GLY A 80 -9.21 27.44 3.67
N GLU A 81 -9.43 26.12 3.65
CA GLU A 81 -8.84 25.19 2.69
C GLU A 81 -9.83 24.09 2.30
N TYR A 82 -9.81 23.67 1.04
CA TYR A 82 -10.59 22.54 0.56
C TYR A 82 -10.06 21.23 1.13
N ILE A 83 -10.98 20.36 1.56
CA ILE A 83 -10.62 19.09 2.22
C ILE A 83 -9.72 18.18 1.37
N TYR A 84 -9.70 18.35 0.05
CA TYR A 84 -8.87 17.60 -0.90
C TYR A 84 -7.36 17.71 -0.61
N PHE A 85 -6.93 18.75 0.11
CA PHE A 85 -5.53 19.06 0.41
C PHE A 85 -5.18 18.92 1.89
N THR A 86 -6.13 18.46 2.72
CA THR A 86 -5.99 18.42 4.19
C THR A 86 -5.65 17.05 4.76
N ASP A 87 -5.55 16.02 3.91
CA ASP A 87 -5.26 14.62 4.29
C ASP A 87 -6.30 14.00 5.26
N ILE A 88 -7.58 14.24 5.00
CA ILE A 88 -8.71 13.66 5.76
C ILE A 88 -9.56 12.66 4.95
N SER A 89 -8.99 12.11 3.88
CA SER A 89 -9.65 11.20 2.93
C SER A 89 -11.08 11.58 2.53
N PRO A 90 -11.30 12.48 1.56
CA PRO A 90 -12.64 12.91 1.14
C PRO A 90 -13.64 11.78 0.87
N LEU A 91 -13.20 10.62 0.36
CA LEU A 91 -14.06 9.44 0.18
C LEU A 91 -14.75 8.99 1.48
N VAL A 92 -14.14 9.23 2.63
CA VAL A 92 -14.59 8.80 3.96
C VAL A 92 -15.16 9.96 4.74
N SER A 93 -14.45 11.09 4.79
CA SER A 93 -14.85 12.24 5.59
C SER A 93 -16.15 12.87 5.10
N VAL A 94 -16.43 12.88 3.79
CA VAL A 94 -17.69 13.44 3.26
C VAL A 94 -18.91 12.61 3.68
N PRO A 95 -18.97 11.28 3.46
CA PRO A 95 -20.07 10.47 3.99
C PRO A 95 -20.18 10.54 5.51
N LEU A 96 -19.05 10.60 6.21
CA LEU A 96 -19.02 10.71 7.66
C LEU A 96 -19.58 12.05 8.16
N HIS A 97 -19.28 13.16 7.47
CA HIS A 97 -19.85 14.49 7.75
C HIS A 97 -21.36 14.46 7.62
N VAL A 98 -21.87 13.94 6.50
CA VAL A 98 -23.32 13.77 6.30
C VAL A 98 -23.93 12.93 7.42
N LEU A 99 -23.30 11.81 7.78
CA LEU A 99 -23.79 10.93 8.85
C LEU A 99 -23.84 11.64 10.22
N VAL A 100 -22.79 12.37 10.58
CA VAL A 100 -22.70 13.12 11.85
C VAL A 100 -23.75 14.24 11.89
N GLN A 101 -24.01 14.91 10.78
CA GLN A 101 -25.02 15.97 10.69
C GLN A 101 -26.45 15.41 10.75
N LEU A 102 -26.70 14.21 10.19
CA LEU A 102 -27.99 13.52 10.27
C LEU A 102 -28.24 12.90 11.65
N VAL A 103 -27.19 12.47 12.34
CA VAL A 103 -27.28 11.84 13.68
C VAL A 103 -26.34 12.59 14.63
N PRO A 104 -26.77 13.74 15.20
CA PRO A 104 -25.91 14.59 16.03
C PRO A 104 -25.27 13.88 17.22
N GLY A 105 -25.88 12.82 17.74
CA GLY A 105 -25.29 11.98 18.81
C GLY A 105 -23.98 11.29 18.41
N LEU A 106 -23.65 11.22 17.12
CA LEU A 106 -22.36 10.71 16.62
C LEU A 106 -21.26 11.76 16.56
N ALA A 107 -21.57 13.05 16.76
CA ALA A 107 -20.58 14.13 16.67
C ALA A 107 -19.34 13.93 17.58
N PRO A 108 -19.46 13.45 18.83
CA PRO A 108 -18.30 13.16 19.67
C PRO A 108 -17.41 12.02 19.15
N TYR A 109 -17.96 11.16 18.28
CA TYR A 109 -17.32 9.93 17.81
C TYR A 109 -16.84 10.01 16.35
N GLY A 110 -17.04 11.13 15.65
CA GLY A 110 -16.70 11.27 14.24
C GLY A 110 -15.23 10.92 13.96
N VAL A 111 -14.29 11.51 14.70
CA VAL A 111 -12.86 11.22 14.58
C VAL A 111 -12.55 9.74 14.88
N TYR A 112 -13.19 9.18 15.90
CA TYR A 112 -13.04 7.76 16.24
C TYR A 112 -13.51 6.84 15.10
N LEU A 113 -14.61 7.16 14.42
CA LEU A 113 -15.09 6.37 13.27
C LEU A 113 -14.12 6.39 12.10
N TYR A 114 -13.41 7.50 11.89
CA TYR A 114 -12.35 7.60 10.88
C TYR A 114 -11.13 6.73 11.23
N ASP A 115 -10.73 6.67 12.50
CA ASP A 115 -9.69 5.77 12.99
C ASP A 115 -10.09 4.30 12.82
N VAL A 116 -11.34 3.96 13.18
CA VAL A 116 -11.88 2.61 12.98
C VAL A 116 -11.87 2.22 11.51
N PHE A 117 -12.27 3.11 10.60
CA PHE A 117 -12.16 2.87 9.15
C PHE A 117 -10.71 2.56 8.74
N THR A 118 -9.76 3.38 9.20
CA THR A 118 -8.34 3.23 8.88
C THR A 118 -7.81 1.87 9.36
N LEU A 119 -8.11 1.48 10.60
CA LEU A 119 -7.69 0.22 11.21
C LEU A 119 -8.37 -1.01 10.61
N LEU A 120 -9.64 -0.92 10.23
CA LEU A 120 -10.35 -1.98 9.48
C LEU A 120 -9.67 -2.27 8.13
N GLY A 121 -8.93 -1.31 7.58
CA GLY A 121 -8.08 -1.50 6.42
C GLY A 121 -7.08 -2.66 6.58
N LEU A 122 -6.59 -2.93 7.79
CA LEU A 122 -5.69 -4.07 8.05
C LEU A 122 -6.41 -5.42 7.90
N VAL A 123 -7.65 -5.53 8.39
CA VAL A 123 -8.49 -6.73 8.24
C VAL A 123 -8.81 -6.99 6.78
N ILE A 124 -9.26 -5.95 6.05
CA ILE A 124 -9.55 -6.04 4.62
C ILE A 124 -8.30 -6.45 3.84
N SER A 125 -7.13 -5.92 4.22
CA SER A 125 -5.85 -6.29 3.61
C SER A 125 -5.54 -7.78 3.77
N ALA A 126 -5.79 -8.37 4.94
CA ALA A 126 -5.62 -9.80 5.13
C ALA A 126 -6.56 -10.64 4.25
N LEU A 127 -7.84 -10.24 4.14
CA LEU A 127 -8.81 -10.91 3.26
C LEU A 127 -8.34 -10.89 1.79
N LEU A 128 -7.87 -9.72 1.33
CA LEU A 128 -7.37 -9.53 -0.03
C LEU A 128 -6.08 -10.32 -0.27
N LEU A 129 -5.12 -10.28 0.65
CA LEU A 129 -3.84 -10.98 0.53
C LEU A 129 -4.01 -12.50 0.50
N VAL A 130 -4.81 -13.06 1.40
CA VAL A 130 -5.11 -14.50 1.35
C VAL A 130 -5.74 -14.82 -0.02
N SER A 131 -6.66 -14.01 -0.51
CA SER A 131 -7.28 -14.21 -1.83
C SER A 131 -6.26 -14.14 -2.99
N ILE A 132 -5.37 -13.14 -2.99
CA ILE A 132 -4.31 -12.96 -3.99
C ILE A 132 -3.34 -14.13 -3.97
N LEU A 133 -2.82 -14.49 -2.80
CA LEU A 133 -1.85 -15.59 -2.60
C LEU A 133 -2.46 -16.93 -3.00
N ARG A 134 -3.75 -17.16 -2.72
CA ARG A 134 -4.46 -18.37 -3.15
C ARG A 134 -4.66 -18.43 -4.67
N ARG A 135 -4.92 -17.31 -5.35
CA ARG A 135 -4.93 -17.23 -6.83
C ARG A 135 -3.54 -17.43 -7.43
N LEU A 136 -2.49 -16.99 -6.74
CA LEU A 136 -1.10 -17.34 -7.08
C LEU A 136 -0.76 -18.80 -6.78
N SER A 137 -1.70 -19.61 -6.30
CA SER A 137 -1.47 -20.99 -5.90
C SER A 137 -0.42 -21.12 -4.80
N VAL A 138 -0.28 -20.16 -3.89
CA VAL A 138 0.57 -20.30 -2.68
C VAL A 138 -0.09 -21.29 -1.70
N PRO A 139 0.63 -22.25 -1.07
CA PRO A 139 0.08 -23.20 -0.09
C PRO A 139 -0.75 -22.51 1.01
N SER A 140 -1.81 -23.17 1.49
CA SER A 140 -2.81 -22.53 2.37
C SER A 140 -2.22 -22.01 3.68
N TRP A 141 -1.29 -22.75 4.29
CA TRP A 141 -0.63 -22.34 5.53
C TRP A 141 0.21 -21.06 5.31
N LEU A 142 0.99 -21.01 4.21
CA LEU A 142 1.83 -19.86 3.89
C LEU A 142 0.99 -18.66 3.48
N ALA A 143 -0.10 -18.87 2.75
CA ALA A 143 -1.05 -17.83 2.40
C ALA A 143 -1.72 -17.21 3.65
N LEU A 144 -2.02 -18.02 4.67
CA LEU A 144 -2.59 -17.55 5.93
C LEU A 144 -1.56 -16.75 6.74
N VAL A 145 -0.34 -17.29 6.91
CA VAL A 145 0.75 -16.62 7.63
C VAL A 145 1.08 -15.27 7.01
N LEU A 146 1.33 -15.24 5.69
CA LEU A 146 1.67 -14.00 5.00
C LEU A 146 0.46 -13.05 4.86
N GLY A 147 -0.75 -13.59 4.74
CA GLY A 147 -1.96 -12.77 4.70
C GLY A 147 -2.17 -11.95 5.97
N VAL A 148 -1.81 -12.50 7.13
CA VAL A 148 -1.88 -11.81 8.44
C VAL A 148 -0.63 -10.97 8.70
N ALA A 149 0.57 -11.42 8.32
CA ALA A 149 1.81 -10.70 8.60
C ALA A 149 2.03 -9.46 7.71
N LEU A 150 1.84 -9.58 6.39
CA LEU A 150 2.21 -8.53 5.45
C LEU A 150 1.49 -7.19 5.60
N PRO A 151 0.21 -7.10 6.04
CA PRO A 151 -0.40 -5.81 6.37
C PRO A 151 0.47 -5.00 7.34
N TRP A 152 1.03 -5.63 8.37
CA TRP A 152 1.87 -4.96 9.38
C TRP A 152 3.26 -4.58 8.88
N LEU A 153 3.78 -5.32 7.91
CA LEU A 153 5.12 -5.12 7.34
C LEU A 153 5.13 -4.17 6.15
N SER A 154 3.96 -3.78 5.65
CA SER A 154 3.85 -2.93 4.48
C SER A 154 4.35 -1.50 4.74
N PRO A 155 5.00 -0.85 3.76
CA PRO A 155 5.39 0.56 3.87
C PRO A 155 4.22 1.52 4.17
N GLN A 156 3.00 1.12 3.76
CA GLN A 156 1.77 1.83 4.02
C GLN A 156 1.45 1.88 5.51
N THR A 157 1.42 0.76 6.22
CA THR A 157 1.06 0.75 7.66
C THR A 157 2.01 1.59 8.49
N PHE A 158 3.29 1.68 8.11
CA PHE A 158 4.25 2.56 8.78
C PHE A 158 3.88 4.05 8.74
N ARG A 159 3.04 4.47 7.78
CA ARG A 159 2.50 5.83 7.71
C ARG A 159 1.69 6.24 8.93
N LEU A 160 1.14 5.28 9.68
CA LEU A 160 0.44 5.54 10.94
C LEU A 160 1.33 6.25 11.97
N ASN A 161 2.65 6.01 11.96
CA ASN A 161 3.59 6.62 12.91
C ASN A 161 3.79 8.12 12.73
N VAL A 162 3.45 8.67 11.56
CA VAL A 162 3.59 10.10 11.26
C VAL A 162 2.24 10.76 10.98
N GLY A 163 1.16 9.98 11.03
CA GLY A 163 -0.20 10.47 10.88
C GLY A 163 -0.70 10.65 9.44
N HIS A 164 -0.05 10.03 8.44
CA HIS A 164 -0.60 9.97 7.08
C HIS A 164 -1.67 8.86 6.98
N MET A 165 -2.79 9.07 7.67
CA MET A 165 -3.85 8.06 7.88
C MET A 165 -4.41 7.54 6.56
N SER A 166 -4.70 8.45 5.63
CA SER A 166 -5.20 8.10 4.30
C SER A 166 -4.24 7.19 3.53
N LEU A 167 -2.92 7.44 3.62
CA LEU A 167 -1.88 6.70 2.92
C LEU A 167 -1.56 5.34 3.56
N SER A 168 -1.97 5.17 4.82
CA SER A 168 -1.84 3.91 5.55
C SER A 168 -2.87 2.86 5.12
N TYR A 169 -3.93 3.29 4.42
CA TYR A 169 -5.04 2.44 4.00
C TYR A 169 -4.64 1.50 2.86
N THR A 170 -3.91 0.45 3.23
CA THR A 170 -3.35 -0.58 2.35
C THR A 170 -4.34 -1.20 1.34
N PRO A 171 -5.65 -1.34 1.62
CA PRO A 171 -6.61 -1.82 0.62
C PRO A 171 -6.67 -0.97 -0.66
N ALA A 172 -6.30 0.32 -0.59
CA ALA A 172 -6.19 1.19 -1.76
C ALA A 172 -5.21 0.66 -2.83
N VAL A 173 -4.23 -0.16 -2.43
CA VAL A 173 -3.27 -0.83 -3.35
C VAL A 173 -3.69 -2.27 -3.63
N LEU A 174 -4.10 -3.01 -2.60
CA LEU A 174 -4.37 -4.45 -2.72
C LEU A 174 -5.65 -4.78 -3.49
N LEU A 175 -6.70 -3.95 -3.39
CA LEU A 175 -7.96 -4.20 -4.08
C LEU A 175 -7.81 -4.03 -5.61
N PRO A 176 -7.20 -2.95 -6.12
CA PRO A 176 -6.84 -2.85 -7.54
C PRO A 176 -5.97 -4.02 -8.01
N LEU A 177 -4.99 -4.45 -7.22
CA LEU A 177 -4.14 -5.60 -7.55
C LEU A 177 -4.95 -6.91 -7.65
N TRP A 178 -5.87 -7.17 -6.72
CA TRP A 178 -6.74 -8.34 -6.75
C TRP A 178 -7.68 -8.32 -7.98
N LEU A 179 -8.20 -7.14 -8.34
CA LEU A 179 -9.00 -6.94 -9.54
C LEU A 179 -8.19 -7.14 -10.81
N LEU A 180 -6.97 -6.62 -10.88
CA LEU A 180 -6.04 -6.77 -12.00
C LEU A 180 -5.67 -8.25 -12.22
N GLN A 181 -5.41 -8.99 -11.15
CA GLN A 181 -5.17 -10.43 -11.23
C GLN A 181 -6.39 -11.17 -11.79
N GLY A 182 -7.60 -10.78 -11.37
CA GLY A 182 -8.85 -11.33 -11.90
C GLY A 182 -9.08 -10.98 -13.37
N LEU A 183 -8.80 -9.74 -13.76
CA LEU A 183 -8.84 -9.26 -15.14
C LEU A 183 -7.89 -10.07 -16.03
N TYR A 184 -6.63 -10.20 -15.61
CA TYR A 184 -5.60 -10.92 -16.34
C TYR A 184 -5.99 -12.39 -16.56
N ALA A 185 -6.45 -13.06 -15.50
CA ALA A 185 -6.91 -14.44 -15.57
C ALA A 185 -8.13 -14.60 -16.50
N ALA A 186 -9.14 -13.74 -16.37
CA ALA A 186 -10.34 -13.78 -17.20
C ALA A 186 -10.02 -13.53 -18.68
N TRP A 187 -9.16 -12.54 -18.98
CA TRP A 187 -8.71 -12.25 -20.34
C TRP A 187 -8.02 -13.47 -20.96
N ARG A 188 -7.07 -14.07 -20.24
CA ARG A 188 -6.36 -15.27 -20.71
C ARG A 188 -7.27 -16.47 -20.94
N ALA A 189 -8.34 -16.58 -20.17
CA ALA A 189 -9.32 -17.65 -20.30
C ALA A 189 -10.42 -17.36 -21.34
N GLY A 190 -10.36 -16.21 -22.04
CA GLY A 190 -11.43 -15.80 -22.97
C GLY A 190 -12.77 -15.51 -22.29
N GLN A 191 -12.76 -15.22 -20.99
CA GLN A 191 -13.96 -14.98 -20.19
C GLN A 191 -14.37 -13.50 -20.22
N PRO A 192 -15.65 -13.18 -19.93
CA PRO A 192 -16.11 -11.80 -19.80
C PRO A 192 -15.28 -10.98 -18.81
N THR A 193 -14.74 -9.86 -19.30
CA THR A 193 -13.83 -9.00 -18.52
C THR A 193 -14.46 -7.72 -17.99
N GLY A 194 -15.71 -7.41 -18.39
CA GLY A 194 -16.37 -6.12 -18.10
C GLY A 194 -16.41 -5.74 -16.61
N ARG A 195 -16.80 -6.67 -15.74
CA ARG A 195 -16.83 -6.43 -14.28
C ARG A 195 -15.45 -6.09 -13.69
N TRP A 196 -14.39 -6.64 -14.27
CA TRP A 196 -13.04 -6.41 -13.79
C TRP A 196 -12.55 -5.03 -14.22
N TRP A 197 -12.83 -4.62 -15.46
CA TRP A 197 -12.56 -3.25 -15.93
C TRP A 197 -13.32 -2.21 -15.12
N LEU A 198 -14.63 -2.42 -14.90
CA LEU A 198 -15.46 -1.51 -14.10
C LEU A 198 -14.95 -1.41 -12.65
N GLY A 199 -14.70 -2.55 -12.02
CA GLY A 199 -14.15 -2.57 -10.66
C GLY A 199 -12.78 -1.90 -10.58
N LEU A 200 -11.90 -2.12 -11.55
CA LEU A 200 -10.55 -1.53 -11.54
C LEU A 200 -10.60 -0.01 -11.72
N GLY A 201 -11.48 0.49 -12.59
CA GLY A 201 -11.71 1.93 -12.74
C GLY A 201 -12.32 2.56 -11.48
N ALA A 202 -13.37 1.95 -10.93
CA ALA A 202 -14.04 2.44 -9.73
C ALA A 202 -13.11 2.47 -8.52
N THR A 203 -12.28 1.44 -8.34
CA THR A 203 -11.35 1.35 -7.21
C THR A 203 -10.15 2.29 -7.37
N LEU A 204 -9.67 2.54 -8.59
CA LEU A 204 -8.65 3.56 -8.85
C LEU A 204 -9.17 4.96 -8.52
N VAL A 205 -10.40 5.29 -8.93
CA VAL A 205 -11.04 6.56 -8.56
C VAL A 205 -11.18 6.63 -7.04
N ALA A 206 -11.80 5.63 -6.40
CA ALA A 206 -11.98 5.59 -4.96
C ALA A 206 -10.65 5.76 -4.20
N ALA A 207 -9.59 5.04 -4.59
CA ALA A 207 -8.27 5.18 -4.00
C ALA A 207 -7.73 6.61 -4.13
N SER A 208 -7.93 7.25 -5.28
CA SER A 208 -7.50 8.64 -5.50
C SER A 208 -8.27 9.65 -4.65
N TRP A 209 -9.51 9.36 -4.29
CA TRP A 209 -10.34 10.15 -3.36
C TRP A 209 -10.12 9.81 -1.88
N LEU A 210 -9.44 8.69 -1.57
CA LEU A 210 -8.83 8.48 -0.26
C LEU A 210 -7.59 9.34 -0.12
N HIS A 211 -6.70 9.30 -1.12
CA HIS A 211 -5.54 10.18 -1.18
C HIS A 211 -5.04 10.30 -2.62
N PHE A 212 -4.79 11.54 -3.09
CA PHE A 212 -4.46 11.80 -4.49
C PHE A 212 -3.18 11.08 -4.97
N TYR A 213 -2.22 10.80 -4.07
CA TYR A 213 -1.03 9.98 -4.38
C TYR A 213 -1.36 8.61 -4.97
N TYR A 214 -2.49 8.00 -4.61
CA TYR A 214 -2.86 6.70 -5.17
C TYR A 214 -3.17 6.77 -6.67
N LEU A 215 -3.55 7.93 -7.22
CA LEU A 215 -3.68 8.10 -8.67
C LEU A 215 -2.33 7.91 -9.35
N GLY A 216 -1.27 8.53 -8.82
CA GLY A 216 0.09 8.38 -9.32
C GLY A 216 0.63 6.96 -9.09
N ILE A 217 0.51 6.45 -7.87
CA ILE A 217 1.11 5.16 -7.48
C ILE A 217 0.38 3.98 -8.16
N VAL A 218 -0.95 3.87 -7.98
CA VAL A 218 -1.73 2.76 -8.52
C VAL A 218 -2.01 2.98 -10.01
N GLY A 219 -2.37 4.20 -10.42
CA GLY A 219 -2.61 4.50 -11.83
C GLY A 219 -1.35 4.34 -12.68
N GLY A 220 -0.18 4.79 -12.18
CA GLY A 220 1.11 4.54 -12.81
C GLY A 220 1.43 3.04 -12.90
N TRP A 221 1.19 2.27 -11.83
CA TRP A 221 1.48 0.84 -11.82
C TRP A 221 0.60 0.08 -12.82
N LEU A 222 -0.69 0.41 -12.87
CA LEU A 222 -1.62 -0.13 -13.87
C LEU A 222 -1.24 0.29 -15.29
N GLY A 223 -0.85 1.56 -15.49
CA GLY A 223 -0.38 2.08 -16.77
C GLY A 223 0.79 1.29 -17.33
N PHE A 224 1.87 1.17 -16.56
CA PHE A 224 3.04 0.39 -16.97
C PHE A 224 2.69 -1.10 -17.15
N PHE A 225 1.84 -1.67 -16.30
CA PHE A 225 1.38 -3.06 -16.47
C PHE A 225 0.68 -3.27 -17.81
N PHE A 226 -0.24 -2.37 -18.18
CA PHE A 226 -0.92 -2.46 -19.46
C PHE A 226 0.04 -2.24 -20.63
N VAL A 227 0.98 -1.30 -20.54
CA VAL A 227 2.02 -1.10 -21.58
C VAL A 227 2.78 -2.39 -21.84
N PHE A 228 3.33 -3.03 -20.81
CA PHE A 228 4.07 -4.28 -20.97
C PHE A 228 3.19 -5.45 -21.41
N TRP A 229 1.94 -5.51 -20.94
CA TRP A 229 1.01 -6.55 -21.36
C TRP A 229 0.62 -6.39 -22.83
N ILE A 230 0.26 -5.19 -23.27
CA ILE A 230 -0.06 -4.86 -24.66
C ILE A 230 1.14 -5.17 -25.56
N GLY A 231 2.34 -4.73 -25.18
CA GLY A 231 3.57 -5.01 -25.91
C GLY A 231 3.81 -6.52 -26.07
N ARG A 232 3.59 -7.29 -25.01
CA ARG A 232 3.69 -8.76 -25.07
C ARG A 232 2.66 -9.38 -26.02
N GLU A 233 1.40 -8.94 -25.99
CA GLU A 233 0.38 -9.46 -26.91
C GLU A 233 0.70 -9.07 -28.36
N ALA A 234 1.18 -7.85 -28.60
CA ALA A 234 1.60 -7.37 -29.92
C ALA A 234 2.78 -8.17 -30.48
N LEU A 235 3.85 -8.36 -29.69
CA LEU A 235 5.01 -9.16 -30.08
C LEU A 235 4.65 -10.64 -30.32
N ALA A 236 3.60 -11.15 -29.68
CA ALA A 236 3.10 -12.49 -29.89
C ALA A 236 2.09 -12.60 -31.06
N GLY A 237 1.85 -11.52 -31.82
CA GLY A 237 0.89 -11.50 -32.93
C GLY A 237 -0.58 -11.63 -32.49
N ARG A 238 -0.90 -11.34 -31.22
CA ARG A 238 -2.23 -11.49 -30.64
C ARG A 238 -3.01 -10.16 -30.68
N PRO A 239 -4.36 -10.19 -30.65
CA PRO A 239 -5.17 -8.98 -30.70
C PRO A 239 -4.96 -8.11 -29.45
N TRP A 240 -4.24 -7.01 -29.60
CA TRP A 240 -3.87 -6.10 -28.52
C TRP A 240 -4.64 -4.78 -28.53
N ARG A 241 -5.21 -4.37 -29.67
CA ARG A 241 -5.89 -3.07 -29.82
C ARG A 241 -7.08 -2.88 -28.89
N ALA A 242 -7.88 -3.93 -28.69
CA ALA A 242 -9.02 -3.88 -27.76
C ALA A 242 -8.55 -3.74 -26.30
N LEU A 243 -7.44 -4.39 -25.94
CA LEU A 243 -6.81 -4.24 -24.63
C LEU A 243 -6.31 -2.81 -24.43
N ALA A 244 -5.62 -2.25 -25.44
CA ALA A 244 -5.14 -0.87 -25.42
C ALA A 244 -6.28 0.15 -25.30
N GLY A 245 -7.33 0.03 -26.12
CA GLY A 245 -8.48 0.93 -26.06
C GLY A 245 -9.16 0.93 -24.69
N ARG A 246 -9.33 -0.25 -24.07
CA ARG A 246 -9.91 -0.35 -22.72
C ARG A 246 -8.99 0.18 -21.62
N ALA A 247 -7.68 -0.05 -21.73
CA ALA A 247 -6.70 0.48 -20.79
C ALA A 247 -6.65 2.01 -20.84
N VAL A 248 -6.63 2.60 -22.06
CA VAL A 248 -6.69 4.05 -22.27
C VAL A 248 -8.01 4.61 -21.73
N ALA A 249 -9.14 3.97 -22.03
CA ALA A 249 -10.43 4.40 -21.50
C ALA A 249 -10.45 4.39 -19.97
N LEU A 250 -9.99 3.30 -19.32
CA LEU A 250 -9.93 3.20 -17.86
C LEU A 250 -9.04 4.29 -17.24
N LEU A 251 -7.79 4.41 -17.70
CA LEU A 251 -6.82 5.34 -17.11
C LEU A 251 -7.18 6.80 -17.43
N GLY A 252 -7.57 7.08 -18.68
CA GLY A 252 -8.03 8.39 -19.11
C GLY A 252 -9.26 8.83 -18.33
N THR A 253 -10.25 7.94 -18.14
CA THR A 253 -11.45 8.25 -17.36
C THR A 253 -11.10 8.49 -15.89
N ALA A 254 -10.22 7.68 -15.29
CA ALA A 254 -9.81 7.88 -13.90
C ALA A 254 -9.09 9.22 -13.69
N VAL A 255 -8.21 9.62 -14.63
CA VAL A 255 -7.52 10.92 -14.60
C VAL A 255 -8.51 12.06 -14.81
N VAL A 256 -9.33 12.02 -15.86
CA VAL A 256 -10.31 13.07 -16.16
C VAL A 256 -11.32 13.21 -15.02
N PHE A 257 -11.86 12.10 -14.52
CA PHE A 257 -12.86 12.13 -13.46
C PHE A 257 -12.26 12.55 -12.11
N THR A 258 -11.03 12.16 -11.77
CA THR A 258 -10.44 12.55 -10.49
C THR A 258 -9.83 13.95 -10.57
N PHE A 259 -8.85 14.14 -11.44
CA PHE A 259 -8.12 15.40 -11.54
C PHE A 259 -9.00 16.50 -12.14
N GLY A 260 -9.78 16.20 -13.18
CA GLY A 260 -10.71 17.17 -13.79
C GLY A 260 -11.80 17.60 -12.82
N LEU A 261 -12.37 16.68 -12.03
CA LEU A 261 -13.34 17.04 -11.00
C LEU A 261 -12.70 17.90 -9.90
N LEU A 262 -11.47 17.61 -9.48
CA LEU A 262 -10.73 18.50 -8.56
C LEU A 262 -10.57 19.90 -9.15
N GLN A 263 -10.24 20.04 -10.44
CA GLN A 263 -10.15 21.35 -11.09
C GLN A 263 -11.50 22.10 -11.07
N VAL A 264 -12.63 21.40 -11.13
CA VAL A 264 -13.96 22.02 -11.09
C VAL A 264 -14.39 22.37 -9.67
N LEU A 265 -14.16 21.47 -8.71
CA LEU A 265 -14.63 21.60 -7.34
C LEU A 265 -13.77 22.57 -6.51
N ASP A 266 -12.50 22.69 -6.81
CA ASP A 266 -11.60 23.63 -6.15
C ASP A 266 -11.76 25.04 -6.73
N LYS A 267 -12.62 25.85 -6.10
CA LYS A 267 -12.84 27.25 -6.51
C LYS A 267 -11.61 28.13 -6.32
N ARG A 268 -10.60 27.68 -5.57
CA ARG A 268 -9.34 28.39 -5.32
C ARG A 268 -8.18 27.87 -6.17
N ARG A 269 -8.45 27.08 -7.22
CA ARG A 269 -7.40 26.51 -8.08
C ARG A 269 -6.44 27.56 -8.67
N GLY A 270 -6.91 28.79 -8.90
CA GLY A 270 -6.10 29.89 -9.44
C GLY A 270 -5.08 30.43 -8.44
N ASP A 271 -5.32 30.23 -7.15
CA ASP A 271 -4.41 30.63 -6.07
C ASP A 271 -3.31 29.58 -5.84
N ARG A 272 -3.44 28.38 -6.43
CA ARG A 272 -2.53 27.27 -6.15
C ARG A 272 -1.27 27.35 -7.03
N PRO A 273 -0.08 27.11 -6.46
CA PRO A 273 1.13 27.01 -7.25
C PRO A 273 1.02 25.81 -8.21
N THR A 274 1.54 25.97 -9.42
CA THR A 274 1.57 24.91 -10.43
C THR A 274 2.47 23.76 -9.98
N GLY A 275 3.65 24.08 -9.45
CA GLY A 275 4.59 23.14 -8.86
C GLY A 275 4.59 23.11 -7.33
N SER A 276 5.39 22.22 -6.75
CA SER A 276 5.58 22.06 -5.31
C SER A 276 7.05 22.15 -4.93
N GLY A 277 7.34 22.85 -3.84
CA GLY A 277 8.68 22.84 -3.22
C GLY A 277 9.02 21.46 -2.64
N GLY A 278 10.30 21.12 -2.64
CA GLY A 278 10.82 19.86 -2.09
C GLY A 278 10.64 18.63 -3.00
N TYR A 279 10.19 18.82 -4.25
CA TYR A 279 10.35 17.79 -5.26
C TYR A 279 11.83 17.48 -5.46
N ASP A 280 12.15 16.19 -5.62
CA ASP A 280 13.53 15.70 -5.69
C ASP A 280 14.38 16.01 -4.44
N TRP A 281 13.77 16.19 -3.26
CA TRP A 281 14.47 16.30 -1.98
C TRP A 281 14.95 14.93 -1.46
N ILE A 282 16.21 14.83 -1.02
CA ILE A 282 16.88 13.56 -0.72
C ILE A 282 16.18 12.72 0.37
N GLU A 283 15.59 13.36 1.37
CA GLU A 283 14.86 12.69 2.46
C GLU A 283 13.50 12.14 2.03
N TRP A 284 13.02 12.57 0.88
CA TRP A 284 11.71 12.21 0.33
C TRP A 284 11.83 11.28 -0.88
N LYS A 285 13.06 10.88 -1.26
CA LYS A 285 13.36 9.87 -2.27
C LYS A 285 13.46 8.48 -1.67
N PHE A 286 13.25 7.47 -2.48
CA PHE A 286 13.67 6.10 -2.14
C PHE A 286 15.19 6.02 -2.17
N GLN A 287 15.76 5.35 -1.16
CA GLN A 287 17.19 5.13 -1.07
C GLN A 287 17.43 3.61 -1.07
N PHE A 288 18.23 3.09 -1.99
CA PHE A 288 18.29 1.64 -2.24
C PHE A 288 18.57 0.78 -0.99
N GLY A 289 19.44 1.27 -0.09
CA GLY A 289 19.78 0.57 1.15
C GLY A 289 18.60 0.36 2.11
N THR A 290 17.47 1.06 1.94
CA THR A 290 16.28 0.89 2.80
C THR A 290 15.56 -0.43 2.57
N LEU A 291 15.83 -1.12 1.45
CA LEU A 291 15.33 -2.48 1.23
C LEU A 291 15.89 -3.50 2.24
N PHE A 292 17.08 -3.20 2.78
CA PHE A 292 17.85 -4.09 3.67
C PHE A 292 17.89 -3.61 5.12
N HIS A 293 17.47 -2.36 5.36
CA HIS A 293 17.50 -1.75 6.68
C HIS A 293 16.14 -1.88 7.37
N GLY A 294 16.12 -2.69 8.43
CA GLY A 294 14.93 -2.90 9.24
C GLY A 294 14.61 -1.67 10.09
N HIS A 295 13.36 -1.53 10.51
CA HIS A 295 13.03 -0.58 11.57
C HIS A 295 13.70 -0.93 12.90
N ASP A 296 13.89 0.08 13.74
CA ASP A 296 14.56 -0.09 15.03
C ASP A 296 13.85 -1.02 16.00
N PHE A 297 12.55 -1.23 15.83
CA PHE A 297 11.79 -2.18 16.62
C PHE A 297 11.96 -3.65 16.19
N TYR A 298 12.61 -3.93 15.04
CA TYR A 298 12.91 -5.31 14.64
C TYR A 298 14.15 -5.83 15.36
N LYS A 299 13.99 -6.92 16.12
CA LYS A 299 15.11 -7.55 16.85
C LYS A 299 16.04 -8.36 15.94
N PHE A 300 15.53 -8.89 14.83
CA PHE A 300 16.32 -9.65 13.88
C PHE A 300 16.74 -8.75 12.71
N ARG A 301 17.99 -8.33 12.72
CA ARG A 301 18.59 -7.52 11.65
C ARG A 301 19.13 -8.42 10.54
N PHE A 302 18.92 -8.02 9.28
CA PHE A 302 19.55 -8.71 8.16
C PHE A 302 21.07 -8.52 8.22
N PHE A 303 21.85 -9.55 7.86
CA PHE A 303 23.31 -9.54 8.06
C PHE A 303 24.05 -8.50 7.19
N LEU A 304 23.39 -7.94 6.17
CA LEU A 304 23.91 -6.86 5.33
C LEU A 304 22.95 -5.68 5.41
N GLU A 305 23.21 -4.75 6.32
CA GLU A 305 22.33 -3.62 6.59
C GLU A 305 23.05 -2.29 6.31
N ARG A 306 22.27 -1.28 5.92
CA ARG A 306 22.75 0.09 5.77
C ARG A 306 23.04 0.69 7.14
N THR A 307 24.17 1.38 7.30
CA THR A 307 24.56 2.06 8.55
C THR A 307 23.96 3.46 8.69
N ALA A 308 23.80 4.18 7.58
CA ALA A 308 23.20 5.51 7.59
C ALA A 308 21.69 5.46 7.89
N PRO A 309 21.17 6.44 8.65
CA PRO A 309 19.76 6.49 9.00
C PRO A 309 18.86 6.56 7.76
N VAL A 310 17.68 5.96 7.88
CA VAL A 310 16.70 5.89 6.81
C VAL A 310 15.64 6.97 7.04
N PRO A 311 15.49 7.93 6.11
CA PRO A 311 14.38 8.87 6.18
C PRO A 311 13.05 8.12 6.14
N TYR A 312 12.09 8.58 6.94
CA TYR A 312 10.84 7.84 7.11
C TYR A 312 10.09 7.68 5.78
N GLU A 313 10.11 8.66 4.86
CA GLU A 313 9.52 8.59 3.51
C GLU A 313 10.21 7.56 2.59
N SER A 314 11.46 7.20 2.85
CA SER A 314 12.25 6.24 2.06
C SER A 314 12.04 4.78 2.45
N THR A 315 11.27 4.52 3.51
CA THR A 315 11.19 3.18 4.13
C THR A 315 10.53 2.15 3.18
N ALA A 316 11.26 1.07 2.88
CA ALA A 316 10.78 -0.04 2.05
C ALA A 316 11.43 -1.39 2.42
N TYR A 317 11.67 -1.65 3.70
CA TYR A 317 12.33 -2.88 4.17
C TYR A 317 11.62 -4.14 3.68
N LEU A 318 12.34 -5.05 3.02
CA LEU A 318 11.76 -6.25 2.41
C LEU A 318 11.33 -7.32 3.44
N GLY A 319 11.77 -7.21 4.70
CA GLY A 319 11.46 -8.17 5.75
C GLY A 319 12.39 -9.39 5.76
N GLY A 320 12.54 -10.02 6.93
CA GLY A 320 13.42 -11.16 7.11
C GLY A 320 13.04 -12.36 6.22
N PHE A 321 11.74 -12.59 6.02
CA PHE A 321 11.23 -13.66 5.15
C PHE A 321 11.80 -13.58 3.73
N VAL A 322 11.82 -12.39 3.13
CA VAL A 322 12.32 -12.21 1.76
C VAL A 322 13.83 -12.20 1.74
N LEU A 323 14.48 -11.43 2.61
CA LEU A 323 15.93 -11.24 2.57
C LEU A 323 16.71 -12.52 2.86
N TYR A 324 16.44 -13.18 3.99
CA TYR A 324 17.07 -14.48 4.29
C TYR A 324 16.62 -15.57 3.33
N GLY A 325 15.38 -15.49 2.86
CA GLY A 325 14.87 -16.39 1.84
C GLY A 325 15.65 -16.32 0.52
N LEU A 326 15.96 -15.11 0.04
CA LEU A 326 16.81 -14.89 -1.13
C LEU A 326 18.24 -15.35 -0.89
N THR A 327 18.81 -15.13 0.30
CA THR A 327 20.14 -15.65 0.68
C THR A 327 20.17 -17.17 0.62
N VAL A 328 19.19 -17.84 1.23
CA VAL A 328 19.06 -19.30 1.20
C VAL A 328 18.95 -19.82 -0.23
N VAL A 329 18.11 -19.21 -1.06
CA VAL A 329 17.97 -19.58 -2.48
C VAL A 329 19.30 -19.41 -3.22
N GLY A 330 20.01 -18.31 -2.98
CA GLY A 330 21.34 -18.04 -3.55
C GLY A 330 22.36 -19.12 -3.18
N ILE A 331 22.46 -19.45 -1.89
CA ILE A 331 23.36 -20.51 -1.39
C ILE A 331 23.01 -21.86 -2.02
N LEU A 332 21.74 -22.26 -2.00
CA LEU A 332 21.30 -23.54 -2.59
C LEU A 332 21.58 -23.57 -4.11
N ALA A 333 21.42 -22.45 -4.81
CA ALA A 333 21.71 -22.35 -6.24
C ALA A 333 23.21 -22.48 -6.53
N LEU A 334 24.07 -21.86 -5.71
CA LEU A 334 25.52 -21.97 -5.81
C LEU A 334 25.99 -23.40 -5.54
N VAL A 335 25.47 -24.06 -4.50
CA VAL A 335 25.80 -25.46 -4.20
C VAL A 335 25.34 -26.37 -5.34
N ALA A 336 24.11 -26.21 -5.85
CA ALA A 336 23.60 -26.98 -6.98
C ALA A 336 24.39 -26.72 -8.28
N ARG A 337 24.95 -25.52 -8.46
CA ARG A 337 25.84 -25.20 -9.59
C ARG A 337 27.21 -25.86 -9.42
N TYR A 338 27.78 -25.81 -8.22
CA TYR A 338 29.05 -26.45 -7.91
C TYR A 338 28.98 -27.96 -8.09
N GLN A 339 27.96 -28.62 -7.54
CA GLN A 339 27.74 -30.07 -7.71
C GLN A 339 27.64 -30.47 -9.19
N ARG A 340 26.87 -29.71 -9.99
CA ARG A 340 26.80 -29.95 -11.44
C ARG A 340 28.14 -29.82 -12.16
N ARG A 341 28.99 -28.88 -11.75
CA ARG A 341 30.35 -28.72 -12.30
C ARG A 341 31.27 -29.88 -11.94
N GLN A 342 31.05 -30.50 -10.77
CA GLN A 342 31.78 -31.69 -10.32
C GLN A 342 31.20 -33.01 -10.89
N GLY A 343 30.24 -32.94 -11.82
CA GLY A 343 29.58 -34.13 -12.37
C GLY A 343 28.63 -34.84 -11.41
N LEU A 344 28.32 -34.24 -10.25
CA LEU A 344 27.38 -34.80 -9.28
C LEU A 344 25.93 -34.59 -9.73
N ALA A 345 25.06 -35.52 -9.32
CA ALA A 345 23.63 -35.44 -9.60
C ALA A 345 23.02 -34.14 -9.04
N ASN A 346 22.11 -33.53 -9.81
CA ASN A 346 21.42 -32.33 -9.37
C ASN A 346 20.58 -32.63 -8.11
N PRO A 347 20.82 -31.94 -6.98
CA PRO A 347 20.16 -32.24 -5.73
C PRO A 347 18.65 -31.95 -5.76
N GLY A 348 18.18 -31.16 -6.73
CA GLY A 348 16.77 -30.87 -6.90
C GLY A 348 16.15 -30.09 -5.72
N TRP A 349 16.96 -29.32 -4.98
CA TRP A 349 16.48 -28.53 -3.84
C TRP A 349 15.67 -27.31 -4.25
N LEU A 350 15.90 -26.78 -5.46
CA LEU A 350 15.22 -25.60 -5.97
C LEU A 350 14.23 -25.98 -7.09
N PRO A 351 13.06 -25.31 -7.14
CA PRO A 351 12.09 -25.54 -8.19
C PRO A 351 12.59 -25.04 -9.54
N THR A 352 12.43 -25.86 -10.57
CA THR A 352 12.50 -25.42 -11.96
C THR A 352 11.26 -24.60 -12.26
N LEU A 353 11.42 -23.29 -12.48
CA LEU A 353 10.28 -22.41 -12.73
C LEU A 353 9.69 -22.70 -14.12
N PRO A 354 8.37 -22.98 -14.23
CA PRO A 354 7.74 -23.26 -15.51
C PRO A 354 7.82 -22.03 -16.43
N PRO A 355 7.99 -22.16 -17.75
CA PRO A 355 8.07 -21.01 -18.65
C PRO A 355 6.88 -20.06 -18.48
N ALA A 356 7.12 -18.75 -18.57
CA ALA A 356 6.05 -17.73 -18.47
C ALA A 356 5.04 -17.81 -19.63
N ALA A 357 5.35 -18.55 -20.70
CA ALA A 357 4.39 -18.85 -21.76
C ALA A 357 3.29 -19.81 -21.29
N THR A 358 3.63 -20.77 -20.43
CA THR A 358 2.73 -21.85 -20.00
C THR A 358 2.13 -21.61 -18.61
N ASP A 359 2.84 -20.92 -17.72
CA ASP A 359 2.37 -20.61 -16.36
C ASP A 359 1.82 -19.18 -16.24
N GLY A 360 0.55 -19.05 -15.87
CA GLY A 360 -0.11 -17.74 -15.74
C GLY A 360 0.29 -16.92 -14.53
N ASN A 361 0.70 -17.56 -13.45
CA ASN A 361 1.13 -16.84 -12.25
C ASN A 361 2.51 -16.23 -12.47
N ARG A 362 3.45 -16.99 -13.06
CA ARG A 362 4.77 -16.47 -13.45
C ARG A 362 4.65 -15.35 -14.47
N ALA A 363 3.79 -15.49 -15.47
CA ALA A 363 3.52 -14.46 -16.46
C ALA A 363 3.00 -13.16 -15.83
N PHE A 364 2.02 -13.28 -14.93
CA PHE A 364 1.42 -12.15 -14.23
C PHE A 364 2.42 -11.45 -13.32
N LEU A 365 3.14 -12.20 -12.48
CA LEU A 365 4.17 -11.67 -11.58
C LEU A 365 5.32 -11.00 -12.35
N GLY A 366 5.70 -11.56 -13.50
CA GLY A 366 6.69 -10.95 -14.39
C GLY A 366 6.23 -9.60 -14.94
N LEU A 367 4.96 -9.49 -15.36
CA LEU A 367 4.38 -8.22 -15.80
C LEU A 367 4.27 -7.21 -14.65
N LEU A 368 3.91 -7.65 -13.44
CA LEU A 368 3.91 -6.77 -12.26
C LEU A 368 5.30 -6.22 -11.96
N LEU A 369 6.34 -7.06 -12.08
CA LEU A 369 7.72 -6.67 -11.78
C LEU A 369 8.21 -5.64 -12.81
N LEU A 370 7.97 -5.91 -14.09
CA LEU A 370 8.27 -4.95 -15.16
C LEU A 370 7.51 -3.63 -14.92
N ALA A 371 6.24 -3.68 -14.51
CA ALA A 371 5.45 -2.49 -14.25
C ALA A 371 5.92 -1.68 -13.04
N ALA A 372 6.53 -2.33 -12.04
CA ALA A 372 7.04 -1.67 -10.85
C ALA A 372 8.40 -1.01 -11.05
N VAL A 373 9.20 -1.47 -12.02
CA VAL A 373 10.56 -0.93 -12.27
C VAL A 373 10.55 0.56 -12.62
N PRO A 374 9.74 1.07 -13.57
CA PRO A 374 9.67 2.51 -13.85
C PRO A 374 9.27 3.35 -12.64
N LEU A 375 8.43 2.82 -11.75
CA LEU A 375 8.03 3.51 -10.52
C LEU A 375 9.13 3.50 -9.46
N ALA A 376 9.89 2.41 -9.36
CA ALA A 376 11.09 2.39 -8.52
C ALA A 376 12.16 3.38 -9.03
N LEU A 377 12.30 3.52 -10.36
CA LEU A 377 13.16 4.54 -10.97
C LEU A 377 12.64 5.95 -10.71
N ALA A 378 11.31 6.17 -10.72
CA ALA A 378 10.74 7.44 -10.29
C ALA A 378 10.99 7.73 -8.81
N ALA A 379 10.92 6.70 -7.96
CA ALA A 379 11.14 6.83 -6.54
C ALA A 379 12.57 7.23 -6.18
N LEU A 380 13.56 6.84 -6.98
CA LEU A 380 14.97 7.22 -6.81
C LEU A 380 15.24 8.71 -7.05
N GLY A 381 14.30 9.46 -7.64
CA GLY A 381 14.52 10.86 -8.01
C GLY A 381 15.05 11.06 -9.42
N GLU A 382 15.06 12.31 -9.87
CA GLU A 382 15.68 12.76 -11.13
C GLU A 382 17.21 12.79 -11.00
N SER A 383 17.70 13.01 -9.78
CA SER A 383 19.11 12.93 -9.41
C SER A 383 19.32 11.91 -8.29
N ILE A 384 20.41 11.13 -8.38
CA ILE A 384 20.82 10.15 -7.38
C ILE A 384 22.21 10.53 -6.87
N ASP A 385 22.31 10.80 -5.57
CA ASP A 385 23.58 11.11 -4.94
C ASP A 385 24.41 9.83 -4.73
N VAL A 386 25.67 9.89 -5.12
CA VAL A 386 26.66 8.81 -5.03
C VAL A 386 27.85 9.30 -4.22
N ASP A 387 28.45 8.38 -3.45
CA ASP A 387 29.59 8.67 -2.56
C ASP A 387 29.33 9.84 -1.60
N ASN A 388 28.28 9.72 -0.78
CA ASN A 388 27.87 10.72 0.21
C ASN A 388 27.65 12.13 -0.37
N GLY A 389 27.22 12.21 -1.63
CA GLY A 389 26.95 13.49 -2.31
C GLY A 389 28.14 14.07 -3.08
N ASN A 390 29.28 13.37 -3.13
CA ASN A 390 30.43 13.79 -3.93
C ASN A 390 30.16 13.73 -5.44
N TYR A 391 29.25 12.85 -5.87
CA TYR A 391 28.82 12.74 -7.27
C TYR A 391 27.29 12.70 -7.37
N SER A 392 26.76 13.22 -8.46
CA SER A 392 25.33 13.12 -8.79
C SER A 392 25.15 12.39 -10.11
N LEU A 393 24.35 11.32 -10.10
CA LEU A 393 23.94 10.60 -11.29
C LEU A 393 22.56 11.09 -11.74
N HIS A 394 22.46 11.60 -12.97
CA HIS A 394 21.18 11.98 -13.56
C HIS A 394 20.40 10.73 -14.01
N ASN A 395 19.21 10.55 -13.45
CA ASN A 395 18.36 9.40 -13.69
C ASN A 395 17.45 9.63 -14.90
N TYR A 396 18.00 9.50 -16.11
CA TYR A 396 17.24 9.63 -17.36
C TYR A 396 16.17 8.53 -17.57
N LEU A 397 16.21 7.47 -16.77
CA LEU A 397 15.21 6.40 -16.79
C LEU A 397 13.98 6.71 -15.91
N ASN A 398 14.02 7.81 -15.15
CA ASN A 398 12.89 8.29 -14.36
C ASN A 398 11.77 8.79 -15.30
N PRO A 399 10.57 8.17 -15.32
CA PRO A 399 9.47 8.68 -16.14
C PRO A 399 9.00 10.08 -15.70
N PHE A 400 9.12 10.44 -14.42
CA PHE A 400 8.71 11.75 -13.90
C PHE A 400 9.60 12.88 -14.41
N LEU A 401 10.90 12.62 -14.66
CA LEU A 401 11.80 13.58 -15.31
C LEU A 401 11.22 14.07 -16.65
N TRP A 402 10.69 13.15 -17.44
CA TRP A 402 10.15 13.46 -18.76
C TRP A 402 8.79 14.15 -18.68
N VAL A 403 7.96 13.82 -17.69
CA VAL A 403 6.71 14.54 -17.44
C VAL A 403 6.98 15.94 -16.91
N HIS A 404 8.01 16.11 -16.06
CA HIS A 404 8.40 17.40 -15.48
C HIS A 404 8.81 18.39 -16.56
N LYS A 405 9.54 17.93 -17.58
CA LYS A 405 9.87 18.74 -18.77
C LYS A 405 8.64 19.27 -19.54
N VAL A 406 7.48 18.64 -19.36
CA VAL A 406 6.22 19.05 -20.00
C VAL A 406 5.36 19.88 -19.04
N THR A 407 5.37 19.56 -17.75
CA THR A 407 4.57 20.26 -16.73
C THR A 407 5.14 20.16 -15.33
N ASP A 408 5.21 21.29 -14.64
CA ASP A 408 5.60 21.36 -13.22
C ASP A 408 4.59 20.67 -12.30
N ARG A 409 3.38 20.35 -12.76
CA ARG A 409 2.35 19.71 -11.93
C ARG A 409 2.77 18.34 -11.40
N ILE A 410 3.70 17.65 -12.07
CA ILE A 410 4.23 16.38 -11.55
C ILE A 410 4.97 16.55 -10.23
N THR A 411 5.53 17.76 -9.98
CA THR A 411 6.27 18.06 -8.75
C THR A 411 5.40 18.04 -7.50
N GLN A 412 4.06 18.08 -7.65
CA GLN A 412 3.11 17.87 -6.55
C GLN A 412 3.25 16.49 -5.89
N PHE A 413 3.82 15.52 -6.60
CA PHE A 413 4.27 14.26 -6.02
C PHE A 413 5.66 14.39 -5.36
N ARG A 414 5.82 15.36 -4.46
CA ARG A 414 7.09 15.67 -3.76
C ARG A 414 7.74 14.47 -3.05
N ALA A 415 6.93 13.59 -2.46
CA ALA A 415 7.41 12.39 -1.75
C ALA A 415 7.59 11.20 -2.70
N LEU A 416 8.66 11.27 -3.51
CA LEU A 416 8.99 10.27 -4.53
C LEU A 416 9.19 8.86 -3.97
N GLY A 417 9.69 8.73 -2.74
CA GLY A 417 9.90 7.45 -2.06
C GLY A 417 8.65 6.57 -2.01
N ARG A 418 7.45 7.15 -2.02
CA ARG A 418 6.18 6.41 -2.00
C ARG A 418 5.92 5.60 -3.28
N PHE A 419 6.57 5.94 -4.39
CA PHE A 419 6.46 5.19 -5.65
C PHE A 419 7.22 3.85 -5.63
N ILE A 420 7.95 3.53 -4.55
CA ILE A 420 8.56 2.20 -4.36
C ILE A 420 7.54 1.13 -3.93
N TRP A 421 6.36 1.51 -3.43
CA TRP A 421 5.42 0.54 -2.85
C TRP A 421 4.98 -0.58 -3.82
N PRO A 422 4.72 -0.31 -5.12
CA PRO A 422 4.43 -1.36 -6.10
C PRO A 422 5.57 -2.37 -6.26
N PHE A 423 6.83 -1.90 -6.18
CA PHE A 423 8.00 -2.78 -6.23
C PHE A 423 8.05 -3.68 -5.00
N TRP A 424 7.87 -3.11 -3.81
CA TRP A 424 7.84 -3.86 -2.56
C TRP A 424 6.78 -4.98 -2.60
N TRP A 425 5.53 -4.65 -2.97
CA TRP A 425 4.45 -5.63 -3.08
C TRP A 425 4.77 -6.72 -4.11
N THR A 426 5.33 -6.34 -5.25
CA THR A 426 5.65 -7.31 -6.30
C THR A 426 6.74 -8.28 -5.88
N VAL A 427 7.82 -7.79 -5.25
CA VAL A 427 8.92 -8.63 -4.77
C VAL A 427 8.43 -9.61 -3.71
N VAL A 428 7.68 -9.12 -2.72
CA VAL A 428 7.14 -9.96 -1.64
C VAL A 428 6.18 -11.03 -2.18
N LEU A 429 5.25 -10.67 -3.07
CA LEU A 429 4.30 -11.62 -3.67
C LEU A 429 5.00 -12.62 -4.61
N GLY A 430 5.98 -12.16 -5.37
CA GLY A 430 6.81 -13.01 -6.22
C GLY A 430 7.61 -14.03 -5.42
N PHE A 431 8.20 -13.59 -4.31
CA PHE A 431 8.93 -14.47 -3.41
C PHE A 431 8.00 -15.44 -2.67
N ALA A 432 6.81 -14.99 -2.22
CA ALA A 432 5.79 -15.85 -1.62
C ALA A 432 5.33 -16.98 -2.58
N TRP A 433 5.13 -16.65 -3.86
CA TRP A 433 4.86 -17.64 -4.91
C TRP A 433 6.02 -18.63 -5.06
N TYR A 434 7.25 -18.13 -5.16
CA TYR A 434 8.45 -18.96 -5.27
C TYR A 434 8.60 -19.91 -4.07
N ALA A 435 8.51 -19.40 -2.85
CA ALA A 435 8.59 -20.18 -1.61
C ALA A 435 7.49 -21.26 -1.57
N GLY A 436 6.28 -20.94 -2.04
CA GLY A 436 5.19 -21.89 -2.19
C GLY A 436 5.52 -23.04 -3.16
N GLN A 437 6.17 -22.74 -4.29
CA GLN A 437 6.63 -23.74 -5.25
C GLN A 437 7.77 -24.60 -4.68
N ALA A 438 8.73 -23.98 -3.99
CA ALA A 438 9.85 -24.67 -3.37
C ALA A 438 9.41 -25.60 -2.22
N TRP A 439 8.45 -25.16 -1.40
CA TRP A 439 7.85 -26.00 -0.36
C TRP A 439 7.11 -27.21 -0.94
N ARG A 440 6.35 -27.03 -2.03
CA ARG A 440 5.69 -28.15 -2.72
C ARG A 440 6.67 -29.15 -3.30
N LEU A 441 7.78 -28.68 -3.85
CA LEU A 441 8.84 -29.53 -4.36
C LEU A 441 9.45 -30.39 -3.23
N ALA A 442 9.76 -29.75 -2.10
CA ALA A 442 10.26 -30.42 -0.91
C ALA A 442 9.24 -31.44 -0.35
N ALA A 443 7.94 -31.12 -0.41
CA ALA A 443 6.85 -32.03 -0.05
C ALA A 443 6.76 -33.24 -0.99
N ALA A 444 6.75 -32.99 -2.31
CA ALA A 444 6.69 -34.05 -3.32
C ALA A 444 7.90 -35.00 -3.25
N ARG A 445 9.08 -34.48 -2.90
CA ARG A 445 10.31 -35.26 -2.71
C ARG A 445 10.50 -35.81 -1.30
N GLN A 446 9.57 -35.58 -0.39
CA GLN A 446 9.66 -36.00 1.02
C GLN A 446 10.92 -35.49 1.75
N VAL A 447 11.48 -34.35 1.33
CA VAL A 447 12.68 -33.75 1.92
C VAL A 447 12.28 -32.86 3.11
N ARG A 448 12.16 -33.47 4.29
CA ARG A 448 11.61 -32.81 5.49
C ARG A 448 12.41 -31.58 5.95
N TRP A 449 13.74 -31.61 5.86
CA TRP A 449 14.57 -30.47 6.27
C TRP A 449 14.32 -29.23 5.42
N LEU A 450 14.09 -29.39 4.11
CA LEU A 450 13.72 -28.28 3.22
C LEU A 450 12.32 -27.75 3.53
N GLN A 451 11.37 -28.62 3.88
CA GLN A 451 10.04 -28.16 4.32
C GLN A 451 10.16 -27.34 5.61
N GLY A 452 10.92 -27.83 6.59
CA GLY A 452 11.21 -27.13 7.84
C GLY A 452 11.87 -25.77 7.60
N LEU A 453 12.83 -25.69 6.68
CA LEU A 453 13.48 -24.44 6.28
C LEU A 453 12.49 -23.38 5.79
N TRP A 454 11.55 -23.75 4.90
CA TRP A 454 10.53 -22.81 4.43
C TRP A 454 9.53 -22.39 5.53
N VAL A 455 9.25 -23.26 6.50
CA VAL A 455 8.45 -22.91 7.68
C VAL A 455 9.20 -21.92 8.58
N VAL A 456 10.50 -22.16 8.83
CA VAL A 456 11.35 -21.24 9.61
C VAL A 456 11.45 -19.87 8.93
N LEU A 457 11.65 -19.83 7.61
CA LEU A 457 11.66 -18.57 6.86
C LEU A 457 10.33 -17.83 6.99
N ALA A 458 9.20 -18.53 6.90
CA ALA A 458 7.88 -17.91 7.09
C ALA A 458 7.66 -17.43 8.54
N ALA A 459 8.25 -18.10 9.53
CA ALA A 459 8.20 -17.65 10.93
C ALA A 459 8.91 -16.30 11.13
N LEU A 460 9.91 -15.95 10.32
CA LEU A 460 10.52 -14.61 10.36
C LEU A 460 9.51 -13.50 10.07
N ALA A 461 8.59 -13.70 9.12
CA ALA A 461 7.51 -12.74 8.87
C ALA A 461 6.55 -12.61 10.07
N VAL A 462 6.34 -13.70 10.82
CA VAL A 462 5.53 -13.68 12.04
C VAL A 462 6.24 -12.91 13.15
N PHE A 463 7.54 -13.12 13.33
CA PHE A 463 8.34 -12.37 14.31
C PHE A 463 8.38 -10.87 13.96
N ASP A 464 8.64 -10.52 12.71
CA ASP A 464 8.63 -9.13 12.26
C ASP A 464 7.24 -8.51 12.50
N ALA A 465 6.15 -9.22 12.17
CA ALA A 465 4.80 -8.72 12.42
C ALA A 465 4.49 -8.56 13.91
N ALA A 466 4.95 -9.48 14.76
CA ALA A 466 4.79 -9.39 16.21
C ALA A 466 5.59 -8.21 16.81
N HIS A 467 6.78 -7.92 16.29
CA HIS A 467 7.54 -6.73 16.67
C HIS A 467 6.83 -5.46 16.23
N ALA A 468 6.29 -5.43 15.00
CA ALA A 468 5.53 -4.29 14.49
C ALA A 468 4.27 -4.02 15.31
N THR A 469 3.47 -5.05 15.64
CA THR A 469 2.27 -4.89 16.47
C THR A 469 2.61 -4.40 17.88
N HIS A 470 3.67 -4.94 18.49
CA HIS A 470 4.16 -4.47 19.77
C HIS A 470 4.59 -2.99 19.71
N HIS A 471 5.30 -2.59 18.65
CA HIS A 471 5.68 -1.20 18.41
C HIS A 471 4.45 -0.30 18.34
N TYR A 472 3.49 -0.59 17.45
CA TYR A 472 2.28 0.22 17.31
C TYR A 472 1.48 0.30 18.61
N ARG A 473 1.36 -0.78 19.36
CA ARG A 473 0.68 -0.78 20.67
C ARG A 473 1.23 0.29 21.62
N ASN A 474 2.53 0.57 21.55
CA ASN A 474 3.22 1.48 22.47
C ASN A 474 3.36 2.90 21.92
N VAL A 475 3.47 3.08 20.60
CA VAL A 475 3.69 4.41 20.00
C VAL A 475 2.42 5.10 19.51
N THR A 476 1.31 4.37 19.39
CA THR A 476 -0.01 4.88 18.98
C THR A 476 -1.00 4.93 20.14
N GLN A 477 -2.26 5.29 19.89
CA GLN A 477 -3.35 5.31 20.89
C GLN A 477 -3.13 6.39 21.96
N ARG A 478 -2.83 7.59 21.47
CA ARG A 478 -2.56 8.81 22.22
C ARG A 478 -3.86 9.40 22.75
N ASP A 479 -3.76 10.17 23.82
CA ASP A 479 -4.95 10.79 24.42
C ASP A 479 -5.56 11.78 23.43
N ASN A 480 -6.89 11.81 23.38
CA ASN A 480 -7.58 12.68 22.43
C ASN A 480 -7.50 14.14 22.88
N LEU A 481 -6.61 14.90 22.24
CA LEU A 481 -6.40 16.33 22.50
C LEU A 481 -7.56 17.22 22.02
N LEU A 482 -8.56 16.66 21.34
CA LEU A 482 -9.71 17.38 20.77
C LEU A 482 -10.94 17.39 21.68
N VAL A 483 -10.83 16.84 22.89
CA VAL A 483 -11.92 16.75 23.87
C VAL A 483 -11.44 17.12 25.28
N ALA A 484 -12.37 17.46 26.17
CA ALA A 484 -12.07 17.74 27.57
C ALA A 484 -11.42 16.50 28.27
N PRO A 485 -10.49 16.70 29.22
CA PRO A 485 -10.07 17.99 29.77
C PRO A 485 -8.97 18.70 28.97
N ALA A 486 -8.42 18.07 27.92
CA ALA A 486 -7.28 18.63 27.17
C ALA A 486 -7.59 19.98 26.52
N THR A 487 -8.86 20.25 26.22
CA THR A 487 -9.30 21.53 25.65
C THR A 487 -9.71 22.56 26.70
N ASP A 488 -9.81 22.21 27.99
CA ASP A 488 -10.32 23.12 29.03
C ASP A 488 -9.35 24.28 29.30
N ASP A 489 -8.04 24.00 29.41
CA ASP A 489 -7.02 25.03 29.59
C ASP A 489 -6.97 26.00 28.41
N VAL A 490 -7.14 25.48 27.19
CA VAL A 490 -7.18 26.30 25.97
C VAL A 490 -8.41 27.19 26.00
N ARG A 491 -9.60 26.63 26.29
CA ARG A 491 -10.85 27.39 26.41
C ARG A 491 -10.78 28.48 27.49
N GLN A 492 -10.10 28.20 28.60
CA GLN A 492 -9.87 29.16 29.66
C GLN A 492 -8.91 30.28 29.19
N LEU A 493 -7.80 29.93 28.53
CA LEU A 493 -6.80 30.87 28.03
C LEU A 493 -7.40 31.86 27.01
N VAL A 494 -8.22 31.36 26.10
CA VAL A 494 -8.85 32.18 25.06
C VAL A 494 -10.09 32.95 25.55
N GLY A 495 -10.60 32.65 26.75
CA GLY A 495 -11.69 33.41 27.39
C GLY A 495 -13.02 33.37 26.63
N TRP A 496 -13.30 32.29 25.88
CA TRP A 496 -14.44 32.25 24.99
C TRP A 496 -15.75 31.89 25.69
N SER A 497 -16.72 32.78 25.57
CA SER A 497 -18.12 32.53 25.96
C SER A 497 -18.92 31.79 24.87
N GLU A 498 -18.43 31.72 23.62
CA GLU A 498 -19.15 31.15 22.47
C GLU A 498 -18.30 30.11 21.70
N PRO A 499 -18.46 28.82 21.98
CA PRO A 499 -17.88 27.74 21.18
C PRO A 499 -18.32 27.86 19.70
N GLY A 500 -17.36 27.84 18.77
CA GLY A 500 -17.63 27.87 17.33
C GLY A 500 -17.57 29.25 16.64
N ARG A 501 -17.34 30.34 17.38
CA ARG A 501 -17.17 31.68 16.79
C ARG A 501 -15.84 31.87 16.07
N TYR A 502 -14.79 31.18 16.51
CA TYR A 502 -13.44 31.29 15.94
C TYR A 502 -13.08 30.00 15.20
N GLN A 503 -12.88 30.12 13.88
CA GLN A 503 -12.66 29.01 12.96
C GLN A 503 -11.28 28.36 13.09
N ALA A 504 -10.29 29.08 13.66
CA ALA A 504 -8.87 28.74 13.58
C ALA A 504 -8.28 28.09 14.84
N LEU A 505 -9.08 27.76 15.84
CA LEU A 505 -8.56 27.33 17.14
C LEU A 505 -9.37 26.15 17.71
N LEU A 506 -8.70 25.38 18.58
CA LEU A 506 -9.12 24.09 19.11
C LEU A 506 -10.61 24.02 19.56
N PRO A 507 -11.22 22.82 19.51
CA PRO A 507 -12.55 22.52 20.05
C PRO A 507 -12.91 23.09 21.42
#